data_AF-A0A7U3ZMB7-F1
#
_entry.id   AF-A0A7U3ZMB7-F1
#
_cell.length_a   1.000
_cell.length_b   1.000
_cell.length_c   1.000
_cell.angle_alpha   90.00
_cell.angle_beta   90.00
_cell.angle_gamma   90.00
#
_symmetry.space_group_name_H-M   'P 1'
#
loop_
_entity.id
_entity.type
_entity.pdbx_description
1 polymer ?
#
loop_
_entity_poly.entity_id
_entity_poly.type
_entity_poly.pdbx_seq_one_letter_code
_entity_poly.pdbx_strand_id
1 'polypeptide(L)'
;MQTKNQLQTIFEYLQNNVVTASMLSEATGVPQKNICRYKRDLQQAGQLAEIKKGVCQQTGFKAWYITTDKSKFPKSEQLTLF
;
A
#
# COMPACT_ATOMS: atom_id res chain seq x y z
N MET A 1 -19.15 -15.09 12.18
CA MET A 1 -18.47 -14.44 11.04
C MET A 1 -17.65 -13.29 11.60
N GLN A 2 -16.31 -13.35 11.57
CA GLN A 2 -15.50 -12.19 11.93
C GLN A 2 -15.66 -11.15 10.81
N THR A 3 -16.26 -10.02 11.12
CA THR A 3 -16.30 -8.86 10.23
C THR A 3 -14.88 -8.31 10.15
N LYS A 4 -14.17 -8.60 9.06
CA LYS A 4 -12.84 -8.02 8.84
C LYS A 4 -12.98 -6.51 8.68
N ASN A 5 -12.18 -5.76 9.45
CA ASN A 5 -12.15 -4.31 9.33
C ASN A 5 -11.51 -3.92 7.99
N GLN A 6 -11.90 -2.79 7.41
CA GLN A 6 -11.35 -2.30 6.13
C GLN A 6 -9.81 -2.24 6.16
N LEU A 7 -9.23 -1.84 7.29
CA LEU A 7 -7.78 -1.82 7.48
C LEU A 7 -7.16 -3.22 7.37
N GLN A 8 -7.77 -4.24 7.99
CA GLN A 8 -7.27 -5.62 7.93
C GLN A 8 -7.35 -6.15 6.50
N THR A 9 -8.48 -5.93 5.81
CA THR A 9 -8.65 -6.33 4.41
C THR A 9 -7.57 -5.70 3.51
N ILE A 10 -7.31 -4.40 3.67
CA ILE A 10 -6.25 -3.71 2.93
C ILE A 10 -4.88 -4.30 3.27
N PHE A 11 -4.59 -4.49 4.56
CA PHE A 11 -3.29 -4.94 5.02
C PHE A 11 -2.96 -6.35 4.51
N GLU A 12 -3.91 -7.28 4.62
CA GLU A 12 -3.77 -8.65 4.12
C GLU A 12 -3.64 -8.70 2.59
N TYR A 13 -4.44 -7.89 1.87
CA TYR A 13 -4.36 -7.84 0.40
C TYR A 13 -2.98 -7.36 -0.07
N LEU A 14 -2.43 -6.34 0.60
CA LEU A 14 -1.13 -5.74 0.28
C LEU A 14 0.07 -6.60 0.67
N GLN A 15 -0.10 -7.66 1.48
CA GLN A 15 0.98 -8.60 1.77
C GLN A 15 1.34 -9.45 0.55
N ASN A 16 0.32 -9.86 -0.20
CA ASN A 16 0.50 -10.72 -1.36
C ASN A 16 0.60 -9.92 -2.67
N ASN A 17 0.04 -8.70 -2.71
CA ASN A 17 -0.07 -7.91 -3.92
C ASN A 17 0.66 -6.56 -3.80
N VAL A 18 1.30 -6.14 -4.89
CA VAL A 18 1.89 -4.81 -5.04
C VAL A 18 1.03 -4.02 -6.02
N VAL A 19 0.22 -3.10 -5.51
CA VAL A 19 -0.80 -2.39 -6.30
C VAL A 19 -0.85 -0.90 -5.97
N THR A 20 -1.59 -0.12 -6.76
CA THR A 20 -1.87 1.29 -6.45
C THR A 20 -3.13 1.42 -5.59
N ALA A 21 -3.36 2.60 -5.00
CA ALA A 21 -4.57 2.85 -4.20
C ALA A 21 -5.88 2.68 -5.00
N SER A 22 -5.89 3.06 -6.28
CA SER A 22 -7.07 2.89 -7.14
C SER A 22 -7.31 1.40 -7.46
N MET A 23 -6.25 0.65 -7.75
CA MET A 23 -6.35 -0.81 -7.94
C MET A 23 -6.85 -1.52 -6.68
N LEU A 24 -6.36 -1.10 -5.52
CA LEU A 24 -6.78 -1.64 -4.24
C LEU A 24 -8.26 -1.34 -3.94
N SER A 25 -8.73 -0.14 -4.31
CA SER A 25 -10.14 0.26 -4.18
C SER A 25 -11.06 -0.65 -4.98
N GLU A 26 -10.66 -0.94 -6.22
CA GLU A 26 -11.41 -1.84 -7.11
C GLU A 26 -11.41 -3.27 -6.57
N ALA A 27 -10.24 -3.78 -6.16
CA ALA A 27 -10.09 -5.16 -5.72
C ALA A 27 -10.78 -5.48 -4.38
N THR A 28 -10.80 -4.52 -3.45
CA THR A 28 -11.33 -4.73 -2.09
C THR A 28 -12.72 -4.13 -1.89
N GLY A 29 -13.21 -3.32 -2.83
CA GLY A 29 -14.44 -2.54 -2.69
C GLY A 29 -14.37 -1.43 -1.63
N VAL A 30 -13.22 -1.22 -0.99
CA VAL A 30 -13.06 -0.15 0.00
C VAL A 30 -12.90 1.18 -0.73
N PRO A 31 -13.64 2.24 -0.36
CA PRO A 31 -13.51 3.54 -1.01
C PRO A 31 -12.08 4.08 -0.96
N GLN A 32 -11.62 4.63 -2.09
CA GLN A 32 -10.27 5.19 -2.21
C GLN A 32 -9.92 6.21 -1.11
N LYS A 33 -10.88 7.02 -0.63
CA LYS A 33 -10.65 7.96 0.47
C LYS A 33 -10.21 7.26 1.76
N ASN A 34 -10.82 6.12 2.08
CA ASN A 34 -10.48 5.33 3.26
C ASN A 34 -9.12 4.66 3.07
N ILE A 35 -8.83 4.14 1.87
CA ILE A 35 -7.52 3.58 1.53
C ILE A 35 -6.41 4.62 1.70
N CYS A 36 -6.60 5.84 1.20
CA CYS A 36 -5.61 6.91 1.35
C CYS A 36 -5.36 7.26 2.83
N ARG A 37 -6.40 7.24 3.66
CA ARG A 37 -6.29 7.43 5.12
C ARG A 37 -5.50 6.30 5.76
N TYR A 38 -5.93 5.05 5.61
CA TYR A 38 -5.25 3.90 6.23
C TYR A 38 -3.84 3.68 5.71
N LYS A 39 -3.60 3.99 4.43
CA LYS A 39 -2.25 4.01 3.87
C LYS A 39 -1.35 4.93 4.68
N ARG A 40 -1.80 6.15 4.99
CA ARG A 40 -1.01 7.12 5.75
C ARG A 40 -0.70 6.60 7.15
N ASP A 41 -1.70 6.03 7.84
CA ASP A 41 -1.54 5.45 9.17
C ASP A 41 -0.50 4.30 9.15
N LEU A 42 -0.58 3.40 8.15
CA LEU A 42 0.36 2.29 7.98
C LEU A 42 1.78 2.77 7.62
N GLN A 43 1.90 3.85 6.83
CA GLN A 43 3.21 4.46 6.54
C GLN A 43 3.85 5.04 7.79
N GLN A 44 3.08 5.75 8.61
CA GLN A 44 3.57 6.31 9.87
C GLN A 44 3.97 5.22 10.87
N ALA A 45 3.25 4.10 10.86
CA ALA A 45 3.61 2.92 11.65
C ALA A 45 4.78 2.09 11.09
N GLY A 46 5.34 2.47 9.92
CA GLY A 46 6.40 1.70 9.27
C GLY A 46 5.95 0.31 8.78
N GLN A 47 4.64 0.14 8.53
CA GLN A 47 4.02 -1.12 8.12
C GLN A 47 3.68 -1.17 6.62
N LEU A 48 3.88 -0.08 5.89
CA LEU A 48 3.64 0.01 4.46
C LEU A 48 4.74 0.81 3.78
N ALA A 49 5.22 0.31 2.65
CA ALA A 49 6.23 0.98 1.84
C ALA A 49 5.71 1.28 0.42
N GLU A 50 6.23 2.35 -0.16
CA GLU A 50 6.06 2.67 -1.58
C GLU A 50 7.28 2.12 -2.34
N ILE A 51 7.05 1.21 -3.29
CA ILE A 51 8.14 0.50 -3.98
C ILE A 51 8.59 1.27 -5.22
N LYS A 52 7.64 1.68 -6.04
CA LYS A 52 7.92 2.35 -7.32
C LYS A 52 6.77 3.25 -7.74
N LYS A 53 7.10 4.31 -8.47
CA LYS A 53 6.14 5.14 -9.17
C LYS A 53 5.96 4.60 -10.59
N GLY A 54 4.73 4.33 -10.99
CA GLY A 54 4.43 3.79 -12.32
C GLY A 54 3.04 4.19 -12.78
N VAL A 55 2.69 3.84 -14.02
CA VAL A 55 1.34 4.05 -14.53
C VAL A 55 0.40 3.06 -13.84
N CYS A 56 -0.70 3.55 -13.29
CA CYS A 56 -1.78 2.73 -12.75
C CYS A 56 -2.55 2.11 -13.91
N GLN A 57 -2.67 0.77 -13.95
CA GLN A 57 -3.42 0.13 -15.04
C GLN A 57 -4.93 0.39 -14.98
N GLN A 58 -5.46 0.80 -13.81
CA GLN A 58 -6.88 1.12 -13.66
C GLN A 58 -7.23 2.53 -14.13
N THR A 59 -6.38 3.51 -13.83
CA THR A 59 -6.71 4.93 -14.08
C THR A 59 -5.89 5.56 -15.19
N GLY A 60 -4.82 4.90 -15.67
CA GLY A 60 -3.89 5.46 -16.65
C GLY A 60 -2.97 6.56 -16.12
N PHE A 61 -3.16 7.00 -14.87
CA PHE A 61 -2.34 8.04 -14.24
C PHE A 61 -1.14 7.47 -13.50
N LYS A 62 -0.09 8.27 -13.34
CA LYS A 62 1.09 7.89 -12.55
C LYS A 62 0.74 7.84 -11.06
N ALA A 63 0.96 6.69 -10.43
CA ALA A 63 0.71 6.45 -9.01
C ALA A 63 1.83 5.62 -8.37
N TRP A 64 1.87 5.62 -7.04
CA TRP A 64 2.78 4.78 -6.27
C TRP A 64 2.21 3.39 -6.10
N TYR A 65 3.04 2.38 -6.38
CA TYR A 65 2.78 1.00 -6.06
C TYR A 65 3.20 0.74 -4.61
N ILE A 66 2.25 0.25 -3.81
CA ILE A 66 2.37 0.07 -2.37
C ILE A 66 2.29 -1.41 -1.99
N THR A 67 2.95 -1.76 -0.89
CA THR A 67 2.89 -3.10 -0.29
C THR A 67 3.10 -3.03 1.22
N THR A 68 2.57 -4.01 1.94
CA THR A 68 2.81 -4.23 3.38
C THR A 68 3.78 -5.38 3.60
N ASP A 69 4.25 -6.01 2.53
CA ASP A 69 5.25 -7.07 2.57
C ASP A 69 6.63 -6.49 2.90
N LYS A 70 7.06 -6.70 4.15
CA LYS A 70 8.35 -6.24 4.67
C LYS A 70 9.55 -6.74 3.86
N SER A 71 9.43 -7.87 3.18
CA SER A 71 10.52 -8.40 2.34
C SER A 71 10.81 -7.54 1.11
N LYS A 72 9.80 -6.79 0.64
CA LYS A 72 9.86 -5.91 -0.53
C LYS A 72 10.10 -4.45 -0.16
N PHE A 73 10.28 -4.16 1.13
CA PHE A 73 10.52 -2.79 1.55
C PHE A 73 11.87 -2.33 0.97
N PRO A 74 11.94 -1.10 0.45
CA PRO A 74 13.20 -0.57 -0.04
C PRO A 74 14.17 -0.56 1.13
N LYS A 75 15.30 -1.25 0.97
CA LYS A 75 16.38 -1.20 1.96
C LYS A 75 16.84 0.25 2.02
N SER A 76 16.83 0.86 3.20
CA SER A 76 17.47 2.16 3.37
C SER A 76 18.97 1.93 3.21
N GLU A 77 19.50 2.27 2.04
CA GLU A 77 20.94 2.43 1.79
C GLU A 77 21.43 3.70 2.52
N GLN A 78 21.04 3.90 3.78
CA GLN A 78 21.65 4.94 4.61
C GLN A 78 23.04 4.42 5.00
N LEU A 79 23.95 4.56 4.03
CA LEU A 79 25.39 4.52 4.30
C LEU A 79 25.63 5.59 5.35
N THR A 80 26.15 5.13 6.48
CA THR A 80 26.55 5.91 7.64
C THR A 80 27.05 7.30 7.25
N LEU A 81 26.25 8.33 7.55
CA LEU A 81 26.74 9.71 7.67
C LEU A 81 27.53 9.76 8.98
N PHE A 82 28.77 9.27 8.92
CA PHE A 82 29.81 9.58 9.90
C PHE A 82 30.39 10.95 9.57
#